data_AF-A0A961A8P1-F1
#
_entry.id   AF-A0A961A8P1-F1
#
_cell.length_a   1.000
_cell.length_b   1.000
_cell.length_c   1.000
_cell.angle_alpha   90.00
_cell.angle_beta   90.00
_cell.angle_gamma   90.00
#
_symmetry.space_group_name_H-M   'P 1'
#
loop_
_entity.id
_entity.type
_entity.pdbx_description
1 polymer ?
#
loop_
_entity_poly.entity_id
_entity_poly.type
_entity_poly.pdbx_seq_one_letter_code
_entity_poly.pdbx_strand_id
1 'polypeptide(L)'
;GMITGIVANTGVLYNSEAGSGFLGAILAGFLAGYVTRAVKRLKVPKFMAGIMPIIVIPMVATVVSCLAFIYVLGAPIAGLFTGLTNWLSGLTGANAVVLGVILGLMIAFDMGGPVNKVAFLFGVGLIATGQTHPMGMIGAAIAAPPIGQGLATVLRRKLYDDSEQELGLAAMFMGFFGITEGAIPFAAADPARVIPANMVGGAVAGATAAVFGATNSVPH
;
A
#
# COMPACT_ATOMS: atom_id res chain seq x y z
N GLY A 1 2.81 -18.58 1.61
CA GLY A 1 2.41 -17.22 2.05
C GLY A 1 3.56 -16.59 2.80
N MET A 2 3.55 -16.66 4.13
CA MET A 2 4.61 -16.08 4.98
C MET A 2 6.02 -16.54 4.60
N ILE A 3 6.26 -17.84 4.41
CA ILE A 3 7.59 -18.37 4.05
C ILE A 3 8.07 -17.80 2.71
N THR A 4 7.21 -17.76 1.69
CA THR A 4 7.54 -17.17 0.38
C THR A 4 7.80 -15.67 0.49
N GLY A 5 7.10 -14.96 1.37
CA GLY A 5 7.39 -13.55 1.67
C GLY A 5 8.75 -13.34 2.36
N ILE A 6 9.14 -14.24 3.28
CA ILE A 6 10.49 -14.23 3.87
C ILE A 6 11.54 -14.45 2.79
N VAL A 7 11.34 -15.45 1.92
CA VAL A 7 12.20 -15.69 0.76
C VAL A 7 12.30 -14.43 -0.10
N ALA A 8 11.18 -13.76 -0.39
CA ALA A 8 11.16 -12.52 -1.16
C ALA A 8 11.94 -11.37 -0.53
N ASN A 9 12.15 -11.36 0.79
CA ASN A 9 12.99 -10.35 1.44
C ASN A 9 14.41 -10.86 1.79
N THR A 10 14.74 -12.11 1.46
CA THR A 10 16.07 -12.68 1.68
C THR A 10 16.87 -12.62 0.38
N GLY A 11 17.44 -11.45 0.08
CA GLY A 11 18.10 -11.15 -1.19
C GLY A 11 19.22 -12.10 -1.62
N VAL A 12 19.97 -12.65 -0.65
CA VAL A 12 21.06 -13.61 -0.89
C VAL A 12 20.61 -14.86 -1.65
N LEU A 13 19.32 -15.21 -1.60
CA LEU A 13 18.79 -16.37 -2.30
C LEU A 13 18.70 -16.19 -3.82
N TYR A 14 18.72 -14.95 -4.31
CA TYR A 14 18.59 -14.62 -5.74
C TYR A 14 19.55 -13.50 -6.16
N ASN A 15 20.72 -13.44 -5.53
CA ASN A 15 21.81 -12.51 -5.86
C ASN A 15 21.42 -11.03 -5.80
N SER A 16 20.69 -10.64 -4.75
CA SER A 16 20.36 -9.24 -4.46
C SER A 16 20.82 -8.85 -3.06
N GLU A 17 21.43 -7.67 -2.91
CA GLU A 17 21.80 -7.15 -1.58
C GLU A 17 20.60 -6.59 -0.82
N ALA A 18 19.67 -5.93 -1.52
CA ALA A 18 18.51 -5.27 -0.94
C ALA A 18 17.27 -6.18 -0.85
N GLY A 19 17.27 -7.32 -1.55
CA GLY A 19 16.09 -8.14 -1.76
C GLY A 19 15.07 -7.50 -2.70
N SER A 20 13.85 -8.05 -2.73
CA SER A 20 12.79 -7.61 -3.64
C SER A 20 11.74 -6.67 -3.03
N GLY A 21 11.93 -6.31 -1.75
CA GLY A 21 11.12 -5.34 -1.02
C GLY A 21 9.63 -5.66 -1.00
N PHE A 22 8.81 -4.61 -0.87
CA PHE A 22 7.35 -4.77 -0.81
C PHE A 22 6.75 -5.36 -2.09
N LEU A 23 7.32 -5.04 -3.26
CA LEU A 23 6.88 -5.58 -4.56
C LEU A 23 7.02 -7.10 -4.57
N GLY A 24 8.16 -7.59 -4.08
CA GLY A 24 8.40 -9.00 -3.88
C GLY A 24 7.41 -9.65 -2.92
N ALA A 25 7.14 -9.02 -1.78
CA ALA A 25 6.20 -9.54 -0.80
C ALA A 25 4.77 -9.67 -1.36
N ILE A 26 4.28 -8.68 -2.12
CA ILE A 26 2.97 -8.74 -2.79
C ILE A 26 2.93 -9.89 -3.80
N LEU A 27 3.93 -9.96 -4.68
CA LEU A 27 3.99 -10.99 -5.72
C LEU A 27 4.15 -12.39 -5.13
N ALA A 28 4.95 -12.56 -4.08
CA ALA A 28 5.08 -13.81 -3.34
C ALA A 28 3.75 -14.25 -2.72
N GLY A 29 2.97 -13.31 -2.18
CA GLY A 29 1.63 -13.55 -1.66
C GLY A 29 0.68 -14.08 -2.73
N PHE A 30 0.60 -13.39 -3.88
CA PHE A 30 -0.23 -13.83 -5.02
C PHE A 30 0.22 -15.18 -5.57
N LEU A 31 1.53 -15.38 -5.77
CA LEU A 31 2.10 -16.64 -6.25
C LEU A 31 1.68 -17.80 -5.34
N ALA A 32 1.89 -17.65 -4.02
CA ALA A 32 1.48 -18.67 -3.06
C ALA A 32 -0.03 -18.94 -3.09
N GLY A 33 -0.85 -17.89 -3.26
CA GLY A 33 -2.30 -18.01 -3.40
C GLY A 33 -2.72 -18.78 -4.67
N TYR A 34 -2.12 -18.46 -5.81
CA TYR A 34 -2.42 -19.13 -7.09
C TYR A 34 -1.95 -20.57 -7.11
N VAL A 35 -0.75 -20.87 -6.59
CA VAL A 35 -0.27 -22.26 -6.45
C VAL A 35 -1.19 -23.05 -5.52
N THR A 36 -1.57 -22.48 -4.37
CA THR A 36 -2.54 -23.10 -3.45
C THR A 36 -3.86 -23.42 -4.17
N ARG A 37 -4.37 -22.47 -4.97
CA ARG A 37 -5.60 -22.65 -5.76
C ARG A 37 -5.45 -23.76 -6.80
N ALA A 38 -4.30 -23.86 -7.45
CA ALA A 38 -4.02 -24.90 -8.43
C ALA A 38 -3.99 -26.30 -7.78
N VAL A 39 -3.30 -26.45 -6.65
CA VAL A 39 -3.23 -27.74 -5.92
C VAL A 39 -4.61 -28.13 -5.39
N LYS A 40 -5.43 -27.18 -4.92
CA LYS A 40 -6.82 -27.44 -4.49
C LYS A 40 -7.72 -27.98 -5.61
N ARG A 41 -7.41 -27.74 -6.89
CA ARG A 41 -8.19 -28.25 -8.02
C ARG A 41 -7.86 -29.70 -8.38
N LEU A 42 -6.79 -30.28 -7.82
CA LEU A 42 -6.42 -31.66 -8.07
C LEU A 42 -7.43 -32.60 -7.41
N LYS A 43 -7.98 -33.52 -8.21
CA LYS A 43 -8.88 -34.57 -7.68
C LYS A 43 -8.03 -35.60 -6.94
N VAL A 44 -8.28 -35.76 -5.65
CA VAL A 44 -7.60 -36.76 -4.81
C VAL A 44 -8.60 -37.79 -4.26
N PRO A 45 -8.16 -39.02 -3.97
CA PRO A 45 -9.00 -40.03 -3.33
C PRO A 45 -9.58 -39.55 -1.98
N LYS A 46 -10.77 -40.04 -1.60
CA LYS A 46 -11.48 -39.62 -0.36
C LYS A 46 -10.63 -39.76 0.90
N PHE A 47 -9.77 -40.79 0.99
CA PHE A 47 -8.91 -40.99 2.16
C PHE A 47 -7.83 -39.89 2.31
N MET A 48 -7.46 -39.22 1.22
CA MET A 48 -6.48 -38.12 1.24
C MET A 48 -7.12 -36.75 1.49
N ALA A 49 -8.45 -36.63 1.43
CA ALA A 49 -9.12 -35.34 1.55
C ALA A 49 -8.77 -34.60 2.86
N GLY A 50 -8.56 -35.34 3.96
CA GLY A 50 -8.17 -34.78 5.26
C GLY A 50 -6.71 -34.29 5.31
N ILE A 51 -5.77 -34.99 4.66
CA ILE A 51 -4.34 -34.61 4.69
C ILE A 51 -4.01 -33.46 3.73
N MET A 52 -4.85 -33.23 2.71
CA MET A 52 -4.63 -32.19 1.70
C MET A 52 -4.45 -30.79 2.30
N PRO A 53 -5.41 -30.22 3.06
CA PRO A 53 -5.27 -28.85 3.57
C PRO A 53 -4.22 -28.74 4.70
N ILE A 54 -3.94 -29.83 5.41
CA ILE A 54 -3.06 -29.82 6.59
C ILE A 54 -1.58 -29.89 6.18
N ILE A 55 -1.24 -30.78 5.24
CA ILE A 55 0.17 -31.08 4.90
C ILE A 55 0.44 -30.81 3.43
N VAL A 56 -0.30 -31.45 2.53
CA VAL A 56 0.05 -31.48 1.10
C VAL A 56 0.00 -30.09 0.47
N ILE A 57 -1.11 -29.38 0.65
CA ILE A 57 -1.31 -28.04 0.07
C ILE A 57 -0.28 -27.06 0.63
N PRO A 58 -0.11 -26.91 1.97
CA PRO A 58 0.92 -26.01 2.51
C PRO A 58 2.33 -26.35 2.05
N MET A 59 2.71 -27.63 1.98
CA MET A 59 4.05 -28.05 1.55
C MET A 59 4.29 -27.75 0.07
N VAL A 60 3.40 -28.21 -0.81
CA VAL A 60 3.54 -28.02 -2.26
C VAL A 60 3.48 -26.52 -2.59
N ALA A 61 2.53 -25.79 -2.00
CA ALA A 61 2.43 -24.35 -2.22
C ALA A 61 3.70 -23.62 -1.78
N THR A 62 4.25 -23.97 -0.62
CA THR A 62 5.51 -23.39 -0.13
C THR A 62 6.67 -23.70 -1.06
N VAL A 63 6.92 -24.99 -1.34
CA VAL A 63 8.08 -25.43 -2.14
C VAL A 63 8.04 -24.82 -3.54
N VAL A 64 6.91 -24.97 -4.24
CA VAL A 64 6.78 -24.48 -5.62
C VAL A 64 6.90 -22.96 -5.65
N SER A 65 6.24 -22.24 -4.73
CA SER A 65 6.28 -20.78 -4.72
C SER A 65 7.68 -20.25 -4.36
N CYS A 66 8.38 -20.87 -3.41
CA CYS A 66 9.74 -20.46 -3.04
C CYS A 66 10.72 -20.72 -4.17
N LEU A 67 10.68 -21.89 -4.81
CA LEU A 67 11.57 -22.21 -5.94
C LEU A 67 11.28 -21.29 -7.13
N ALA A 68 10.02 -21.09 -7.49
CA ALA A 68 9.64 -20.17 -8.56
C ALA A 68 10.09 -18.73 -8.24
N PHE A 69 9.97 -18.29 -6.98
CA PHE A 69 10.46 -16.98 -6.59
C PHE A 69 11.98 -16.89 -6.70
N ILE A 70 12.73 -17.83 -6.14
CA ILE A 70 14.19 -17.82 -6.13
C ILE A 70 14.78 -17.85 -7.55
N TYR A 71 14.31 -18.76 -8.40
CA TYR A 71 14.95 -19.00 -9.69
C TYR A 71 14.42 -18.13 -10.83
N VAL A 72 13.19 -17.61 -10.74
CA VAL A 72 12.55 -16.90 -11.85
C VAL A 72 12.23 -15.45 -11.52
N LEU A 73 11.68 -15.19 -10.33
CA LEU A 73 11.08 -13.88 -10.03
C LEU A 73 11.98 -12.95 -9.19
N GLY A 74 12.83 -13.50 -8.34
CA GLY A 74 13.55 -12.75 -7.31
C GLY A 74 14.47 -11.70 -7.89
N ALA A 75 15.37 -12.09 -8.78
CA ALA A 75 16.29 -11.16 -9.45
C ALA A 75 15.59 -10.04 -10.25
N PRO A 76 14.61 -10.31 -11.14
CA PRO A 76 13.96 -9.23 -11.89
C PRO A 76 13.12 -8.31 -11.00
N ILE A 77 12.42 -8.82 -9.99
CA ILE A 77 11.65 -7.96 -9.08
C ILE A 77 12.59 -7.12 -8.21
N ALA A 78 13.70 -7.69 -7.74
CA ALA A 78 14.71 -6.92 -7.02
C ALA A 78 15.31 -5.80 -7.88
N GLY A 79 15.60 -6.07 -9.16
CA GLY A 79 16.04 -5.03 -10.09
C GLY A 79 15.02 -3.90 -10.27
N LEU A 80 13.73 -4.24 -10.39
CA LEU A 80 12.65 -3.24 -10.43
C LEU A 80 12.56 -2.44 -9.14
N PHE A 81 12.65 -3.10 -7.98
CA PHE A 81 12.58 -2.45 -6.67
C PHE A 81 13.78 -1.50 -6.46
N THR A 82 14.98 -1.91 -6.82
CA THR A 82 16.18 -1.05 -6.80
C THR A 82 16.04 0.12 -7.78
N GLY A 83 15.56 -0.11 -9.01
CA GLY A 83 15.34 0.96 -9.99
C GLY A 83 14.32 1.99 -9.50
N LEU A 84 13.20 1.52 -8.94
CA LEU A 84 12.17 2.37 -8.34
C LEU A 84 12.72 3.17 -7.16
N THR A 85 13.46 2.51 -6.28
CA THR A 85 14.13 3.14 -5.12
C THR A 85 15.10 4.21 -5.58
N ASN A 86 15.96 3.93 -6.56
CA ASN A 86 16.94 4.89 -7.07
C ASN A 86 16.27 6.09 -7.74
N TRP A 87 15.24 5.85 -8.56
CA TRP A 87 14.50 6.92 -9.22
C TRP A 87 13.85 7.86 -8.19
N LEU A 88 13.15 7.30 -7.20
CA LEU A 88 12.44 8.09 -6.19
C LEU A 88 13.39 8.73 -5.16
N SER A 89 14.50 8.06 -4.83
CA SER A 89 15.60 8.67 -4.06
C SER A 89 16.18 9.87 -4.81
N GLY A 90 16.29 9.79 -6.14
CA GLY A 90 16.68 10.91 -7.00
C GLY A 90 15.68 12.07 -7.03
N LEU A 91 14.45 11.87 -6.55
CA LEU A 91 13.46 12.94 -6.35
C LEU A 91 13.56 13.59 -4.95
N THR A 92 14.35 13.02 -4.02
CA THR A 92 14.61 13.68 -2.74
C THR A 92 15.51 14.91 -2.93
N GLY A 93 15.32 15.96 -2.12
CA GLY A 93 16.00 17.25 -2.31
C GLY A 93 15.23 18.18 -3.24
N ALA A 94 15.81 18.56 -4.39
CA ALA A 94 15.26 19.60 -5.28
C ALA A 94 13.85 19.30 -5.83
N ASN A 95 13.48 18.02 -5.93
CA ASN A 95 12.17 17.58 -6.43
C ASN A 95 11.25 17.03 -5.33
N ALA A 96 11.58 17.25 -4.04
CA ALA A 96 10.83 16.66 -2.92
C ALA A 96 9.34 17.05 -2.96
N VAL A 97 9.03 18.26 -3.43
CA VAL A 97 7.65 18.74 -3.61
C VAL A 97 6.91 17.91 -4.66
N VAL A 98 7.56 17.58 -5.79
CA VAL A 98 6.96 16.74 -6.84
C VAL A 98 6.70 15.33 -6.31
N LEU A 99 7.65 14.78 -5.54
CA LEU A 99 7.46 13.50 -4.86
C LEU A 99 6.25 13.54 -3.91
N GLY A 100 6.14 14.59 -3.09
CA GLY A 100 5.01 14.80 -2.19
C GLY A 100 3.68 14.89 -2.90
N VAL A 101 3.61 15.57 -4.04
CA VAL A 101 2.41 15.63 -4.90
C VAL A 101 2.03 14.23 -5.38
N ILE A 102 2.97 13.48 -5.96
CA ILE A 102 2.70 12.14 -6.51
C ILE A 102 2.21 11.19 -5.41
N LEU A 103 2.92 11.13 -4.27
CA LEU A 103 2.53 10.28 -3.16
C LEU A 103 1.17 10.69 -2.59
N GLY A 104 0.91 11.99 -2.50
CA GLY A 104 -0.37 12.53 -2.07
C GLY A 104 -1.53 12.13 -2.97
N LEU A 105 -1.35 12.23 -4.29
CA LEU A 105 -2.35 11.78 -5.28
C LEU A 105 -2.64 10.28 -5.15
N MET A 106 -1.59 9.46 -5.01
CA MET A 106 -1.74 8.00 -4.90
C MET A 106 -2.45 7.57 -3.62
N ILE A 107 -2.09 8.16 -2.48
CA ILE A 107 -2.72 7.87 -1.19
C ILE A 107 -4.21 8.22 -1.20
N ALA A 108 -4.57 9.35 -1.80
CA ALA A 108 -5.95 9.83 -1.81
C ALA A 108 -6.83 9.25 -2.93
N PHE A 109 -6.26 8.54 -3.90
CA PHE A 109 -6.99 8.04 -5.08
C PHE A 109 -8.10 7.05 -4.75
N ASP A 110 -7.79 6.05 -3.92
CA ASP A 110 -8.70 4.94 -3.60
C ASP A 110 -8.89 4.71 -2.09
N MET A 111 -8.52 5.70 -1.26
CA MET A 111 -8.79 5.77 0.18
C MET A 111 -8.50 4.46 0.94
N GLY A 112 -7.37 3.83 0.64
CA GLY A 112 -6.93 2.56 1.26
C GLY A 112 -6.92 1.37 0.30
N GLY A 113 -7.30 1.58 -0.97
CA GLY A 113 -7.21 0.58 -2.02
C GLY A 113 -5.77 0.29 -2.51
N PRO A 114 -5.64 -0.46 -3.62
CA PRO A 114 -4.34 -0.92 -4.13
C PRO A 114 -3.33 0.21 -4.42
N VAL A 115 -3.77 1.35 -4.95
CA VAL A 115 -2.89 2.48 -5.30
C VAL A 115 -2.34 3.13 -4.03
N ASN A 116 -3.20 3.37 -3.04
CA ASN A 116 -2.79 3.84 -1.73
C ASN A 116 -1.77 2.88 -1.07
N LYS A 117 -2.05 1.57 -1.04
CA LYS A 117 -1.14 0.61 -0.41
C LYS A 117 0.20 0.49 -1.13
N VAL A 118 0.25 0.70 -2.45
CA VAL A 118 1.52 0.77 -3.19
C VAL A 118 2.34 1.98 -2.76
N ALA A 119 1.74 3.17 -2.67
CA ALA A 119 2.43 4.37 -2.19
C ALA A 119 2.89 4.22 -0.74
N PHE A 120 2.02 3.70 0.13
CA PHE A 120 2.33 3.43 1.53
C PHE A 120 3.53 2.49 1.66
N LEU A 121 3.47 1.32 1.01
CA LEU A 121 4.54 0.32 1.08
C LEU A 121 5.86 0.80 0.46
N PHE A 122 5.79 1.68 -0.53
CA PHE A 122 6.97 2.39 -1.01
C PHE A 122 7.60 3.25 0.09
N GLY A 123 6.80 4.06 0.81
CA GLY A 123 7.26 4.81 1.98
C GLY A 123 7.89 3.92 3.05
N VAL A 124 7.23 2.81 3.40
CA VAL A 124 7.76 1.82 4.36
C VAL A 124 9.08 1.23 3.89
N GLY A 125 9.21 0.90 2.61
CA GLY A 125 10.43 0.35 2.03
C GLY A 125 11.63 1.29 2.17
N LEU A 126 11.40 2.60 2.03
CA LEU A 126 12.45 3.61 2.17
C LEU A 126 12.88 3.89 3.61
N ILE A 127 12.02 3.62 4.60
CA ILE A 127 12.42 3.65 6.01
C ILE A 127 13.58 2.68 6.24
N ALA A 128 13.54 1.48 5.64
CA ALA A 128 14.60 0.49 5.76
C ALA A 128 15.95 0.94 5.17
N THR A 129 15.92 1.91 4.24
CA THR A 129 17.13 2.52 3.66
C THR A 129 17.52 3.84 4.35
N GLY A 130 16.90 4.18 5.48
CA GLY A 130 17.15 5.42 6.22
C GLY A 130 16.48 6.67 5.65
N GLN A 131 15.65 6.55 4.61
CA GLN A 131 14.95 7.67 3.99
C GLN A 131 13.51 7.78 4.54
N THR A 132 13.32 8.67 5.52
CA THR A 132 12.06 8.80 6.26
C THR A 132 11.13 9.92 5.76
N HIS A 133 11.62 10.80 4.88
CA HIS A 133 10.81 11.88 4.31
C HIS A 133 9.58 11.40 3.51
N PRO A 134 9.67 10.39 2.64
CA PRO A 134 8.53 9.92 1.85
C PRO A 134 7.39 9.43 2.75
N MET A 135 7.72 8.76 3.85
CA MET A 135 6.72 8.35 4.83
C MET A 135 6.09 9.54 5.56
N GLY A 136 6.85 10.62 5.81
CA GLY A 136 6.30 11.87 6.35
C GLY A 136 5.28 12.53 5.41
N MET A 137 5.56 12.52 4.10
CA MET A 137 4.63 13.01 3.07
C MET A 137 3.35 12.17 3.01
N ILE A 138 3.49 10.83 3.07
CA ILE A 138 2.37 9.88 3.08
C ILE A 138 1.51 10.08 4.34
N GLY A 139 2.12 10.21 5.52
CA GLY A 139 1.38 10.42 6.77
C GLY A 139 0.51 11.67 6.74
N ALA A 140 1.04 12.78 6.20
CA ALA A 140 0.27 14.00 6.01
C ALA A 140 -0.87 13.83 4.99
N ALA A 141 -0.60 13.16 3.86
CA ALA A 141 -1.58 12.93 2.81
C ALA A 141 -2.73 11.99 3.24
N ILE A 142 -2.44 11.01 4.10
CA ILE A 142 -3.41 10.03 4.61
C ILE A 142 -4.57 10.74 5.34
N ALA A 143 -4.26 11.73 6.15
CA ALA A 143 -5.28 12.42 6.94
C ALA A 143 -6.16 13.36 6.09
N ALA A 144 -5.68 13.79 4.91
CA ALA A 144 -6.31 14.85 4.14
C ALA A 144 -7.72 14.49 3.59
N PRO A 145 -7.96 13.33 2.96
CA PRO A 145 -9.30 12.95 2.49
C PRO A 145 -10.36 12.92 3.61
N PRO A 146 -10.20 12.15 4.70
CA PRO A 146 -11.24 12.03 5.74
C PRO A 146 -11.46 13.35 6.51
N ILE A 147 -10.40 14.11 6.83
CA ILE A 147 -10.54 15.43 7.47
C ILE A 147 -11.22 16.42 6.53
N GLY A 148 -10.85 16.41 5.24
CA GLY A 148 -11.45 17.28 4.23
C GLY A 148 -12.96 17.05 4.07
N GLN A 149 -13.38 15.78 3.98
CA GLN A 149 -14.80 15.43 3.91
C GLN A 149 -15.54 15.87 5.17
N GLY A 150 -15.01 15.56 6.36
CA GLY A 150 -15.63 15.99 7.60
C GLY A 150 -15.70 17.50 7.77
N LEU A 151 -14.69 18.24 7.33
CA LEU A 151 -14.74 19.71 7.35
C LEU A 151 -15.78 20.24 6.36
N ALA A 152 -15.91 19.61 5.19
CA ALA A 152 -16.90 20.02 4.20
C ALA A 152 -18.33 19.89 4.75
N THR A 153 -18.64 18.82 5.49
CA THR A 153 -19.98 18.63 6.08
C THR A 153 -20.27 19.61 7.21
N VAL A 154 -19.26 20.03 7.98
CA VAL A 154 -19.43 21.06 9.03
C VAL A 154 -19.55 22.46 8.43
N LEU A 155 -18.67 22.83 7.50
CA LEU A 155 -18.60 24.18 6.91
C LEU A 155 -19.73 24.46 5.92
N ARG A 156 -20.19 23.44 5.19
CA ARG A 156 -21.21 23.55 4.15
C ARG A 156 -22.39 22.64 4.45
N ARG A 157 -22.78 22.54 5.72
CA ARG A 157 -23.85 21.69 6.25
C ARG A 157 -25.12 21.60 5.39
N LYS A 158 -25.55 22.72 4.80
CA LYS A 158 -26.76 22.79 3.94
C LYS A 158 -26.67 22.00 2.62
N LEU A 159 -25.47 21.60 2.20
CA LEU A 159 -25.23 20.82 0.99
C LEU A 159 -25.26 19.31 1.24
N TYR A 160 -25.34 18.89 2.50
CA TYR A 160 -25.25 17.50 2.93
C TYR A 160 -26.50 17.10 3.71
N ASP A 161 -26.96 15.87 3.53
CA ASP A 161 -28.06 15.35 4.35
C ASP A 161 -27.62 15.03 5.79
N ASP A 162 -28.59 14.74 6.67
CA ASP A 162 -28.30 14.49 8.08
C ASP A 162 -27.37 13.27 8.28
N SER A 163 -27.46 12.27 7.40
CA SER A 163 -26.62 11.07 7.46
C SER A 163 -25.17 11.37 7.04
N GLU A 164 -24.98 12.16 5.98
CA GLU A 164 -23.68 12.63 5.53
C GLU A 164 -23.00 13.53 6.56
N GLN A 165 -23.76 14.34 7.29
CA GLN A 165 -23.24 15.17 8.37
C GLN A 165 -22.68 14.33 9.52
N GLU A 166 -23.40 13.30 9.96
CA GLU A 166 -22.93 12.37 10.99
C GLU A 166 -21.69 11.58 10.54
N LEU A 167 -21.75 11.04 9.32
CA LEU A 167 -20.62 10.34 8.70
C LEU A 167 -19.40 11.26 8.56
N GLY A 168 -19.61 12.54 8.28
CA GLY A 168 -18.52 13.50 8.11
C GLY A 168 -17.79 13.78 9.42
N LEU A 169 -18.52 13.89 10.53
CA LEU A 169 -17.90 14.01 11.84
C LEU A 169 -17.07 12.76 12.17
N ALA A 170 -17.62 11.56 11.93
CA ALA A 170 -16.90 10.31 12.12
C ALA A 170 -15.66 10.20 11.20
N ALA A 171 -15.77 10.63 9.94
CA ALA A 171 -14.66 10.71 9.00
C ALA A 171 -13.56 11.64 9.49
N MET A 172 -13.91 12.82 10.01
CA MET A 172 -12.92 13.74 10.58
C MET A 172 -12.12 13.07 11.71
N PHE A 173 -12.80 12.38 12.62
CA PHE A 173 -12.14 11.63 13.69
C PHE A 173 -11.23 10.53 13.16
N MET A 174 -11.69 9.72 12.19
CA MET A 174 -10.88 8.71 11.51
C MET A 174 -9.61 9.30 10.89
N GLY A 175 -9.70 10.51 10.31
CA GLY A 175 -8.56 11.22 9.76
C GLY A 175 -7.48 11.58 10.78
N PHE A 176 -7.84 11.92 12.02
CA PHE A 176 -6.85 12.15 13.09
C PHE A 176 -6.08 10.89 13.47
N PHE A 177 -6.62 9.71 13.20
CA PHE A 177 -5.97 8.41 13.42
C PHE A 177 -5.32 7.84 12.15
N GLY A 178 -5.28 8.60 11.06
CA GLY A 178 -4.67 8.14 9.80
C GLY A 178 -5.51 7.10 9.05
N ILE A 179 -6.81 7.05 9.28
CA ILE A 179 -7.72 6.11 8.61
C ILE A 179 -8.34 6.81 7.40
N THR A 180 -7.73 6.59 6.23
CA THR A 180 -8.16 7.20 4.95
C THR A 180 -9.55 6.76 4.50
N GLU A 181 -9.96 5.56 4.93
CA GLU A 181 -11.18 4.86 4.58
C GLU A 181 -12.44 5.63 5.01
N GLY A 182 -12.31 6.56 5.97
CA GLY A 182 -13.40 7.44 6.39
C GLY A 182 -13.99 8.29 5.25
N ALA A 183 -13.26 8.48 4.15
CA ALA A 183 -13.75 9.18 2.97
C ALA A 183 -14.48 8.27 1.95
N ILE A 184 -14.48 6.95 2.13
CA ILE A 184 -15.13 6.00 1.20
C ILE A 184 -16.64 6.25 1.06
N PRO A 185 -17.42 6.47 2.12
CA PRO A 185 -18.86 6.71 1.98
C PRO A 185 -19.19 7.89 1.06
N PHE A 186 -18.42 8.98 1.18
CA PHE A 186 -18.54 10.18 0.34
C PHE A 186 -18.14 9.90 -1.11
N ALA A 187 -17.04 9.17 -1.31
CA ALA A 187 -16.58 8.80 -2.64
C ALA A 187 -17.54 7.82 -3.35
N ALA A 188 -18.22 6.96 -2.60
CA ALA A 188 -19.24 6.07 -3.13
C ALA A 188 -20.51 6.85 -3.56
N ALA A 189 -20.85 7.92 -2.83
CA ALA A 189 -22.01 8.76 -3.14
C ALA A 189 -21.79 9.68 -4.36
N ASP A 190 -20.63 10.37 -4.44
CA ASP A 190 -20.28 11.25 -5.58
C ASP A 190 -18.80 11.07 -6.00
N PRO A 191 -18.46 9.97 -6.70
CA PRO A 191 -17.08 9.64 -7.04
C PRO A 191 -16.42 10.68 -7.96
N ALA A 192 -17.20 11.28 -8.86
CA ALA A 192 -16.69 12.23 -9.85
C ALA A 192 -16.20 13.53 -9.22
N ARG A 193 -16.75 13.93 -8.06
CA ARG A 193 -16.33 15.12 -7.33
C ARG A 193 -15.39 14.81 -6.17
N VAL A 194 -15.70 13.76 -5.41
CA VAL A 194 -14.99 13.46 -4.17
C VAL A 194 -13.59 12.91 -4.43
N ILE A 195 -13.41 11.99 -5.39
CA ILE A 195 -12.08 11.41 -5.66
C ILE A 195 -11.11 12.50 -6.15
N PRO A 196 -11.43 13.34 -7.16
CA PRO A 196 -10.53 14.41 -7.56
C PRO A 196 -10.26 15.42 -6.43
N ALA A 197 -11.26 15.77 -5.63
CA ALA A 197 -11.08 16.67 -4.48
C ALA A 197 -10.14 16.07 -3.43
N ASN A 198 -10.30 14.79 -3.11
CA ASN A 198 -9.42 14.06 -2.20
C ASN A 198 -7.99 14.02 -2.75
N MET A 199 -7.82 13.71 -4.04
CA MET A 199 -6.52 13.70 -4.71
C MET A 199 -5.83 15.05 -4.63
N VAL A 200 -6.53 16.15 -4.90
CA VAL A 200 -5.99 17.51 -4.76
C VAL A 200 -5.61 17.80 -3.31
N GLY A 201 -6.46 17.44 -2.34
CA GLY A 201 -6.17 17.59 -0.91
C GLY A 201 -4.93 16.80 -0.48
N GLY A 202 -4.82 15.54 -0.90
CA GLY A 202 -3.67 14.69 -0.64
C GLY A 202 -2.39 15.22 -1.28
N ALA A 203 -2.47 15.69 -2.53
CA ALA A 203 -1.35 16.31 -3.24
C ALA A 203 -0.83 17.56 -2.52
N VAL A 204 -1.73 18.43 -2.08
CA VAL A 204 -1.38 19.63 -1.31
C VAL A 204 -0.74 19.23 0.02
N ALA A 205 -1.36 18.30 0.77
CA ALA A 205 -0.82 17.84 2.05
C ALA A 205 0.58 17.21 1.90
N GLY A 206 0.78 16.35 0.91
CA GLY A 206 2.08 15.73 0.62
C GLY A 206 3.13 16.75 0.18
N ALA A 207 2.76 17.70 -0.68
CA ALA A 207 3.64 18.81 -1.09
C ALA A 207 4.03 19.70 0.10
N THR A 208 3.07 20.04 0.96
CA THR A 208 3.30 20.82 2.18
C THR A 208 4.24 20.09 3.12
N ALA A 209 4.01 18.80 3.37
CA ALA A 209 4.91 17.97 4.17
C ALA A 209 6.33 17.91 3.59
N ALA A 210 6.46 17.87 2.26
CA ALA A 210 7.75 17.94 1.60
C ALA A 210 8.46 19.29 1.80
N VAL A 211 7.75 20.41 1.69
CA VAL A 211 8.30 21.77 1.94
C VAL A 211 8.79 21.92 3.37
N PHE A 212 8.02 21.41 4.34
CA PHE A 212 8.39 21.46 5.76
C PHE A 212 9.41 20.38 6.16
N GLY A 213 9.82 19.51 5.23
CA GLY A 213 10.79 18.44 5.51
C GLY A 213 10.27 17.42 6.52
N ALA A 214 8.95 17.17 6.57
CA ALA A 214 8.36 16.22 7.49
C ALA A 214 8.99 14.82 7.31
N THR A 215 9.28 14.15 8.43
CA THR A 215 9.84 12.81 8.46
C THR A 215 8.94 11.89 9.28
N ASN A 216 8.97 10.61 8.95
CA ASN A 216 8.33 9.59 9.75
C ASN A 216 9.14 8.29 9.72
N SER A 217 9.62 7.87 10.88
CA SER A 217 10.47 6.68 11.02
C SER A 217 9.69 5.40 11.28
N VAL A 218 8.35 5.47 11.39
CA VAL A 218 7.50 4.32 11.70
C VAL A 218 6.35 4.26 10.70
N PRO A 219 6.02 3.09 10.14
CA PRO A 219 4.83 2.95 9.31
C PRO A 219 3.57 3.16 10.19
N HIS A 220 2.83 4.23 9.93
CA HIS A 220 1.52 4.52 10.52
C HIS A 220 0.49 4.79 9.43
#